data_AF-A0A444Y344-F1
#
_entry.id   AF-A0A444Y344-F1
#
_cell.length_a   1.000
_cell.length_b   1.000
_cell.length_c   1.000
_cell.angle_alpha   90.00
_cell.angle_beta   90.00
_cell.angle_gamma   90.00
#
_symmetry.space_group_name_H-M   'P 1'
#
loop_
_entity.id
_entity.type
_entity.pdbx_description
1 polymer ?
#
loop_
_entity_poly.entity_id
_entity_poly.type
_entity_poly.pdbx_seq_one_letter_code
_entity_poly.pdbx_strand_id
1 'polypeptide(L)'
;MESEEAEGTIVKMINNCDDRMSELKAFDDTKGGVKALVDGGVTKIPTMFYHPLDKFPDSSNTEHSLIPVIDLEGVAKDPITRQQVISRIREASETWGFFQVVNHGIPGSVLEEMKEGIKRFFEQDVEVKKEVYSRDNTKPFFYNSNFDLYTSSALNWRDTFGCQLVPLIGKPQDLPEVCRDILLEYGNNVMKLGITLFELLSESLNLHSNYLRDMELGCTDQIICAGHYYPPCPEPELTMGTTKHSDGTFITVLLQDHIGGLQILHNDKWIDIRPVPGTLVVNIGDLLQASFLLFFLHMINYSVTYIIPTQIFDMIFSVSLSRL
;
A
#
# COMPACT_ATOMS: atom_id res chain seq x y z
N MET A 1 -36.30 23.20 -26.93
CA MET A 1 -36.48 21.90 -26.25
C MET A 1 -35.15 21.21 -26.02
N GLU A 2 -34.32 20.93 -27.03
CA GLU A 2 -32.97 20.36 -26.82
C GLU A 2 -31.99 21.30 -26.08
N SER A 3 -32.14 22.62 -26.22
CA SER A 3 -31.27 23.61 -25.54
C SER A 3 -31.56 23.79 -24.04
N GLU A 4 -32.84 23.73 -23.64
CA GLU A 4 -33.26 23.88 -22.24
C GLU A 4 -32.95 22.61 -21.41
N GLU A 5 -32.96 21.44 -22.05
CA GLU A 5 -32.59 20.16 -21.41
C GLU A 5 -31.08 20.03 -21.21
N ALA A 6 -30.27 20.55 -22.14
CA ALA A 6 -28.82 20.65 -21.99
C ALA A 6 -28.43 21.65 -20.89
N GLU A 7 -29.10 22.81 -20.82
CA GLU A 7 -28.86 23.83 -19.79
C GLU A 7 -29.26 23.33 -18.40
N GLY A 8 -30.40 22.63 -18.28
CA GLY A 8 -30.82 21.98 -17.03
C GLY A 8 -29.89 20.85 -16.57
N THR A 9 -29.23 20.16 -17.50
CA THR A 9 -28.23 19.11 -17.19
C THR A 9 -26.92 19.73 -16.72
N ILE A 10 -26.45 20.80 -17.37
CA ILE A 10 -25.22 21.52 -16.99
C ILE A 10 -25.39 22.17 -15.61
N VAL A 11 -26.53 22.81 -15.33
CA VAL A 11 -26.80 23.42 -14.01
C VAL A 11 -26.87 22.37 -12.91
N LYS A 12 -27.46 21.19 -13.16
CA LYS A 12 -27.43 20.06 -12.22
C LYS A 12 -26.02 19.52 -12.00
N MET A 13 -25.21 19.42 -13.05
CA MET A 13 -23.80 18.99 -12.94
C MET A 13 -22.95 19.99 -12.17
N ILE A 14 -23.14 21.29 -12.39
CA ILE A 14 -22.43 22.36 -11.65
C ILE A 14 -22.84 22.33 -10.18
N ASN A 15 -24.14 22.30 -9.88
CA ASN A 15 -24.63 22.23 -8.49
C ASN A 15 -24.13 20.96 -7.77
N ASN A 16 -24.15 19.80 -8.44
CA ASN A 16 -23.65 18.55 -7.86
C ASN A 16 -22.11 18.58 -7.66
N CYS A 17 -21.37 19.28 -8.53
CA CYS A 17 -19.92 19.48 -8.38
C CYS A 17 -19.60 20.40 -7.20
N ASP A 18 -20.35 21.50 -7.06
CA ASP A 18 -20.22 22.45 -5.95
C ASP A 18 -20.59 21.81 -4.60
N ASP A 19 -21.64 20.98 -4.59
CA ASP A 19 -22.05 20.20 -3.42
C ASP A 19 -20.98 19.18 -3.03
N ARG A 20 -20.47 18.40 -3.99
CA ARG A 20 -19.40 17.41 -3.76
C ARG A 20 -18.12 18.06 -3.22
N MET A 21 -17.69 19.17 -3.82
CA MET A 21 -16.47 19.87 -3.38
C MET A 21 -16.63 20.43 -1.97
N SER A 22 -17.82 20.91 -1.63
CA SER A 22 -18.15 21.39 -0.29
C SER A 22 -18.12 20.25 0.74
N GLU A 23 -18.66 19.07 0.41
CA GLU A 23 -18.59 17.87 1.25
C GLU A 23 -17.14 17.41 1.49
N LEU A 24 -16.33 17.34 0.41
CA LEU A 24 -14.91 16.98 0.51
C LEU A 24 -14.16 17.94 1.43
N LYS A 25 -14.38 19.24 1.25
CA LYS A 25 -13.73 20.26 2.06
C LYS A 25 -14.17 20.17 3.52
N ALA A 26 -15.47 19.98 3.78
CA ALA A 26 -15.98 19.81 5.14
C ALA A 26 -15.35 18.58 5.82
N PHE A 27 -15.19 17.47 5.10
CA PHE A 27 -14.50 16.28 5.58
C PHE A 27 -13.01 16.55 5.86
N ASP A 28 -12.31 17.19 4.94
CA ASP A 28 -10.89 17.54 5.08
C ASP A 28 -10.64 18.51 6.24
N ASP A 29 -11.51 19.51 6.41
CA ASP A 29 -11.44 20.52 7.47
C ASP A 29 -11.61 19.88 8.86
N THR A 30 -12.29 18.73 8.97
CA THR A 30 -12.33 17.97 10.24
C THR A 30 -10.96 17.46 10.65
N LYS A 31 -10.08 17.18 9.67
CA LYS A 31 -8.77 16.53 9.87
C LYS A 31 -8.83 15.22 10.67
N GLY A 32 -10.03 14.64 10.80
CA GLY A 32 -10.30 13.48 11.64
C GLY A 32 -10.15 12.16 10.90
N GLY A 33 -10.34 12.17 9.57
CA GLY A 33 -10.30 10.98 8.73
C GLY A 33 -11.50 10.06 8.93
N VAL A 34 -11.43 8.88 8.32
CA VAL A 34 -12.48 7.86 8.36
C VAL A 34 -12.67 7.32 9.78
N LYS A 35 -11.58 7.17 10.56
CA LYS A 35 -11.66 6.72 11.95
C LYS A 35 -12.52 7.64 12.81
N ALA A 36 -12.44 8.96 12.63
CA ALA A 36 -13.29 9.90 13.35
C ALA A 36 -14.78 9.76 12.99
N LEU A 37 -15.11 9.37 11.74
CA LEU A 37 -16.49 9.05 11.36
C LEU A 37 -17.01 7.81 12.11
N VAL A 38 -16.17 6.77 12.21
CA VAL A 38 -16.48 5.54 12.95
C VAL A 38 -16.64 5.80 14.44
N ASP A 39 -15.72 6.55 15.04
CA ASP A 39 -15.79 6.93 16.46
C ASP A 39 -17.02 7.81 16.77
N GLY A 40 -17.49 8.57 15.78
CA GLY A 40 -18.74 9.33 15.84
C GLY A 40 -20.02 8.49 15.71
N GLY A 41 -19.92 7.17 15.53
CA GLY A 41 -21.05 6.26 15.47
C GLY A 41 -21.77 6.26 14.12
N VAL A 42 -21.05 6.50 13.01
CA VAL A 42 -21.63 6.47 11.66
C VAL A 42 -22.29 5.12 11.36
N THR A 43 -23.56 5.14 10.97
CA THR A 43 -24.31 3.94 10.57
C THR A 43 -24.54 3.85 9.06
N LYS A 44 -24.30 4.96 8.34
CA LYS A 44 -24.36 5.05 6.89
C LYS A 44 -23.17 5.83 6.38
N ILE A 45 -22.42 5.29 5.45
CA ILE A 45 -21.21 5.94 4.97
C ILE A 45 -21.58 7.13 4.05
N PRO A 46 -20.83 8.24 4.10
CA PRO A 46 -21.06 9.35 3.17
C PRO A 46 -20.94 8.92 1.71
N THR A 47 -21.75 9.51 0.83
CA THR A 47 -21.82 9.20 -0.62
C THR A 47 -20.49 9.38 -1.34
N MET A 48 -19.60 10.25 -0.84
CA MET A 48 -18.23 10.41 -1.36
C MET A 48 -17.38 9.14 -1.26
N PHE A 49 -17.76 8.16 -0.42
CA PHE A 49 -17.11 6.84 -0.33
C PHE A 49 -17.78 5.76 -1.19
N TYR A 50 -18.88 6.07 -1.90
CA TYR A 50 -19.59 5.09 -2.69
C TYR A 50 -18.80 4.75 -3.96
N HIS A 51 -18.42 3.48 -4.10
CA HIS A 51 -17.80 2.96 -5.32
C HIS A 51 -18.87 2.36 -6.25
N PRO A 52 -18.77 2.57 -7.58
CA PRO A 52 -19.65 1.91 -8.54
C PRO A 52 -19.59 0.37 -8.42
N LEU A 53 -20.75 -0.29 -8.51
CA LEU A 53 -20.91 -1.75 -8.33
C LEU A 53 -20.07 -2.58 -9.31
N ASP A 54 -19.81 -2.06 -10.51
CA ASP A 54 -18.97 -2.65 -11.57
C ASP A 54 -17.47 -2.66 -11.24
N LYS A 55 -17.04 -1.97 -10.18
CA LYS A 55 -15.66 -1.99 -9.71
C LYS A 55 -15.38 -3.08 -8.67
N PHE A 56 -16.41 -3.69 -8.11
CA PHE A 56 -16.23 -4.76 -7.13
C PHE A 56 -15.89 -6.07 -7.83
N PRO A 57 -14.93 -6.85 -7.31
CA PRO A 57 -14.81 -8.25 -7.69
C PRO A 57 -16.15 -8.95 -7.49
N ASP A 58 -16.56 -9.80 -8.44
CA ASP A 58 -17.63 -10.75 -8.19
C ASP A 58 -17.24 -11.62 -6.98
N SER A 59 -17.85 -11.34 -5.83
CA SER A 59 -17.66 -12.08 -4.57
C SER A 59 -17.96 -13.59 -4.70
N SER A 60 -18.62 -14.00 -5.79
CA SER A 60 -18.93 -15.40 -6.11
C SER A 60 -17.75 -16.20 -6.68
N ASN A 61 -16.62 -15.58 -7.03
CA ASN A 61 -15.52 -16.24 -7.76
C ASN A 61 -14.11 -15.99 -7.20
N THR A 62 -13.94 -15.60 -5.93
CA THR A 62 -12.57 -15.51 -5.37
C THR A 62 -12.01 -16.90 -5.11
N GLU A 63 -11.10 -17.34 -5.99
CA GLU A 63 -10.32 -18.54 -5.78
C GLU A 63 -9.25 -18.24 -4.72
N HIS A 64 -9.21 -19.04 -3.65
CA HIS A 64 -8.12 -18.99 -2.70
C HIS A 64 -6.89 -19.66 -3.31
N SER A 65 -6.00 -18.86 -3.91
CA SER A 65 -4.69 -19.31 -4.37
C SER A 65 -3.60 -18.74 -3.47
N LEU A 66 -2.62 -19.58 -3.13
CA LEU A 66 -1.41 -19.12 -2.45
C LEU A 66 -0.44 -18.65 -3.51
N ILE A 67 -0.12 -17.35 -3.51
CA ILE A 67 1.05 -16.85 -4.24
C ILE A 67 2.32 -17.58 -3.75
N PRO A 68 3.39 -17.63 -4.57
CA PRO A 68 4.61 -18.35 -4.19
C PRO A 68 5.17 -17.87 -2.85
N VAL A 69 5.50 -18.80 -1.94
CA VAL A 69 6.17 -18.50 -0.66
C VAL A 69 7.64 -18.84 -0.77
N ILE A 70 8.51 -17.85 -0.68
CA ILE A 70 9.96 -17.96 -0.90
C ILE A 70 10.69 -17.92 0.44
N ASP A 71 11.48 -18.96 0.71
CA ASP A 71 12.29 -19.08 1.90
C ASP A 71 13.66 -18.42 1.67
N LEU A 72 14.00 -17.43 2.49
CA LEU A 72 15.27 -16.71 2.44
C LEU A 72 16.33 -17.26 3.41
N GLU A 73 16.03 -18.34 4.15
CA GLU A 73 17.00 -18.97 5.03
C GLU A 73 18.23 -19.43 4.25
N GLY A 74 19.43 -19.09 4.75
CA GLY A 74 20.68 -19.52 4.13
C GLY A 74 21.06 -18.82 2.82
N VAL A 75 20.22 -17.93 2.27
CA VAL A 75 20.44 -17.27 0.97
C VAL A 75 21.75 -16.46 0.88
N ALA A 76 22.23 -15.96 2.02
CA ALA A 76 23.48 -15.21 2.12
C ALA A 76 24.73 -16.08 2.31
N LYS A 77 24.56 -17.38 2.63
CA LYS A 77 25.66 -18.28 3.05
C LYS A 77 25.90 -19.42 2.07
N ASP A 78 24.86 -19.95 1.45
CA ASP A 78 24.95 -21.11 0.54
C ASP A 78 24.65 -20.70 -0.91
N PRO A 79 25.65 -20.80 -1.83
CA PRO A 79 25.45 -20.51 -3.24
C PRO A 79 24.36 -21.36 -3.92
N ILE A 80 24.18 -22.62 -3.48
CA ILE A 80 23.17 -23.52 -4.06
C ILE A 80 21.77 -23.02 -3.69
N THR A 81 21.54 -22.79 -2.40
CA THR A 81 20.30 -22.16 -1.90
C THR A 81 20.04 -20.82 -2.60
N ARG A 82 21.07 -19.96 -2.75
CA ARG A 82 20.92 -18.67 -3.43
C ARG A 82 20.40 -18.84 -4.86
N GLN A 83 20.99 -19.75 -5.64
CA GLN A 83 20.55 -20.01 -7.02
C GLN A 83 19.13 -20.55 -7.10
N GLN A 84 18.73 -21.41 -6.16
CA GLN A 84 17.35 -21.89 -6.06
C GLN A 84 16.38 -20.74 -5.76
N VAL A 85 16.71 -19.88 -4.80
CA VAL A 85 15.91 -18.70 -4.45
C VAL A 85 15.77 -17.74 -5.64
N ILE A 86 16.87 -17.48 -6.36
CA ILE A 86 16.86 -16.65 -7.57
C ILE A 86 15.89 -17.18 -8.62
N SER A 87 15.94 -18.50 -8.88
CA SER A 87 15.03 -19.13 -9.84
C SER A 87 13.56 -18.98 -9.43
N ARG A 88 13.26 -19.14 -8.13
CA ARG A 88 11.89 -18.99 -7.60
C ARG A 88 11.40 -17.54 -7.63
N ILE A 89 12.29 -16.58 -7.35
CA ILE A 89 11.97 -15.14 -7.46
C ILE A 89 11.66 -14.79 -8.91
N ARG A 90 12.44 -15.28 -9.88
CA ARG A 90 12.15 -15.07 -11.31
C ARG A 90 10.75 -15.58 -11.66
N GLU A 91 10.49 -16.85 -11.38
CA GLU A 91 9.20 -17.49 -11.70
C GLU A 91 8.02 -16.76 -11.07
N ALA A 92 8.13 -16.40 -9.78
CA ALA A 92 7.08 -15.69 -9.07
C ALA A 92 6.85 -14.28 -9.62
N SER A 93 7.92 -13.55 -9.92
CA SER A 93 7.84 -12.20 -10.47
C SER A 93 7.23 -12.20 -11.88
N GLU A 94 7.60 -13.15 -12.75
CA GLU A 94 7.08 -13.26 -14.11
C GLU A 94 5.64 -13.76 -14.18
N THR A 95 5.26 -14.68 -13.28
CA THR A 95 3.93 -15.31 -13.31
C THR A 95 2.90 -14.51 -12.53
N TRP A 96 3.26 -14.04 -11.34
CA TRP A 96 2.33 -13.44 -10.38
C TRP A 96 2.55 -11.95 -10.18
N GLY A 97 3.79 -11.46 -10.32
CA GLY A 97 4.17 -10.11 -9.86
C GLY A 97 4.11 -9.93 -8.34
N PHE A 98 3.77 -11.00 -7.60
CA PHE A 98 3.62 -11.07 -6.15
C PHE A 98 4.24 -12.37 -5.61
N PHE A 99 4.84 -12.30 -4.43
CA PHE A 99 5.26 -13.47 -3.65
C PHE A 99 5.30 -13.16 -2.16
N GLN A 100 5.22 -14.18 -1.31
CA GLN A 100 5.50 -14.03 0.12
C GLN A 100 6.95 -14.42 0.39
N VAL A 101 7.57 -13.81 1.40
CA VAL A 101 8.87 -14.23 1.92
C VAL A 101 8.76 -14.70 3.38
N VAL A 102 9.49 -15.77 3.71
CA VAL A 102 9.72 -16.28 5.07
C VAL A 102 11.22 -16.27 5.37
N ASN A 103 11.57 -16.37 6.66
CA ASN A 103 12.97 -16.36 7.12
C ASN A 103 13.78 -15.17 6.57
N HIS A 104 13.10 -14.03 6.38
CA HIS A 104 13.63 -12.81 5.79
C HIS A 104 14.56 -12.00 6.72
N GLY A 105 14.83 -12.52 7.93
CA GLY A 105 15.78 -11.94 8.88
C GLY A 105 15.26 -10.81 9.76
N ILE A 106 13.98 -10.41 9.62
CA ILE A 106 13.34 -9.43 10.52
C ILE A 106 12.74 -10.20 11.71
N PRO A 107 13.06 -9.84 12.97
CA PRO A 107 12.50 -10.54 14.13
C PRO A 107 10.97 -10.46 14.17
N GLY A 108 10.30 -11.57 14.48
CA GLY A 108 8.83 -11.58 14.60
C GLY A 108 8.30 -10.56 15.61
N SER A 109 9.04 -10.29 16.70
CA SER A 109 8.69 -9.24 17.66
C SER A 109 8.65 -7.84 17.05
N VAL A 110 9.52 -7.55 16.07
CA VAL A 110 9.54 -6.26 15.36
C VAL A 110 8.33 -6.14 14.43
N LEU A 111 7.91 -7.23 13.77
CA LEU A 111 6.70 -7.25 12.96
C LEU A 111 5.44 -7.02 13.80
N GLU A 112 5.31 -7.72 14.94
CA GLU A 112 4.17 -7.56 15.84
C GLU A 112 4.13 -6.15 16.46
N GLU A 113 5.28 -5.66 16.95
CA GLU A 113 5.35 -4.33 17.56
C GLU A 113 5.09 -3.21 16.53
N MET A 114 5.45 -3.40 15.26
CA MET A 114 5.14 -2.42 14.20
C MET A 114 3.63 -2.33 13.95
N LYS A 115 2.93 -3.47 13.91
CA LYS A 115 1.46 -3.50 13.81
C LYS A 115 0.82 -2.78 15.01
N GLU A 116 1.28 -3.06 16.23
CA GLU A 116 0.78 -2.38 17.41
C GLU A 116 1.14 -0.88 17.42
N GLY A 117 2.30 -0.47 16.91
CA GLY A 117 2.71 0.93 16.81
C GLY A 117 1.79 1.76 15.92
N ILE A 118 1.41 1.24 14.76
CA ILE A 118 0.44 1.89 13.86
C ILE A 118 -0.92 1.98 14.55
N LYS A 119 -1.38 0.89 15.19
CA LYS A 119 -2.64 0.88 15.93
C LYS A 119 -2.64 1.94 17.02
N ARG A 120 -1.58 2.00 17.84
CA ARG A 120 -1.41 3.04 18.86
C ARG A 120 -1.49 4.43 18.25
N PHE A 121 -0.91 4.70 17.09
CA PHE A 121 -1.03 5.99 16.43
C PHE A 121 -2.49 6.34 16.07
N PHE A 122 -3.19 5.45 15.37
CA PHE A 122 -4.55 5.72 14.87
C PHE A 122 -5.64 5.70 15.95
N GLU A 123 -5.41 5.00 17.05
CA GLU A 123 -6.31 4.95 18.22
C GLU A 123 -6.08 6.09 19.23
N GLN A 124 -5.14 7.01 18.96
CA GLN A 124 -5.03 8.25 19.74
C GLN A 124 -6.27 9.14 19.56
N ASP A 125 -6.44 10.05 20.52
CA ASP A 125 -7.40 11.14 20.44
C ASP A 125 -7.20 11.92 19.11
N VAL A 126 -8.33 12.30 18.50
CA VAL A 126 -8.34 12.99 17.21
C VAL A 126 -7.56 14.31 17.27
N GLU A 127 -7.59 15.02 18.41
CA GLU A 127 -6.87 16.28 18.58
C GLU A 127 -5.35 16.10 18.49
N VAL A 128 -4.81 14.96 18.97
CA VAL A 128 -3.39 14.63 18.83
C VAL A 128 -3.04 14.36 17.37
N LYS A 129 -3.88 13.57 16.68
CA LYS A 129 -3.65 13.25 15.25
C LYS A 129 -3.73 14.48 14.35
N LYS A 130 -4.58 15.46 14.70
CA LYS A 130 -4.73 16.73 13.98
C LYS A 130 -3.44 17.55 13.91
N GLU A 131 -2.56 17.44 14.91
CA GLU A 131 -1.29 18.17 14.96
C GLU A 131 -0.34 17.77 13.81
N VAL A 132 -0.40 16.49 13.43
CA VAL A 132 0.39 15.92 12.32
C VAL A 132 -0.40 15.76 11.03
N TYR A 133 -1.65 16.25 10.99
CA TYR A 133 -2.46 16.20 9.79
C TYR A 133 -1.86 17.08 8.68
N SER A 134 -1.62 16.51 7.51
CA SER A 134 -1.12 17.27 6.37
C SER A 134 -1.39 16.59 5.03
N ARG A 135 -1.67 17.43 4.03
CA ARG A 135 -1.65 17.05 2.61
C ARG A 135 -0.31 17.34 1.94
N ASP A 136 0.65 17.91 2.67
CA ASP A 136 2.03 18.11 2.23
C ASP A 136 2.84 16.84 2.53
N ASN A 137 3.12 16.08 1.47
CA ASN A 137 3.86 14.82 1.53
C ASN A 137 5.38 15.01 1.66
N THR A 138 5.88 16.25 1.67
CA THR A 138 7.31 16.54 1.88
C THR A 138 7.69 16.60 3.36
N LYS A 139 6.70 16.54 4.26
CA LYS A 139 6.94 16.52 5.71
C LYS A 139 7.62 15.22 6.15
N PRO A 140 8.46 15.26 7.21
CA PRO A 140 9.04 14.08 7.84
C PRO A 140 8.02 12.98 8.16
N PHE A 141 6.86 13.41 8.66
CA PHE A 141 5.71 12.58 8.97
C PHE A 141 4.45 13.38 8.66
N PHE A 142 3.47 12.73 8.07
CA PHE A 142 2.14 13.30 7.87
C PHE A 142 1.06 12.24 8.09
N TYR A 143 -0.11 12.69 8.49
CA TYR A 143 -1.33 11.90 8.51
C TYR A 143 -2.39 12.56 7.63
N ASN A 144 -3.11 11.77 6.85
CA ASN A 144 -4.31 12.23 6.15
C ASN A 144 -5.29 11.08 5.86
N SER A 145 -6.45 11.45 5.33
CA SER A 145 -7.36 10.51 4.69
C SER A 145 -7.40 10.82 3.20
N ASN A 146 -7.12 9.79 2.38
CA ASN A 146 -7.06 9.83 0.93
C ASN A 146 -6.09 10.89 0.37
N PHE A 147 -4.93 10.45 -0.16
CA PHE A 147 -3.95 11.37 -0.76
C PHE A 147 -4.53 12.11 -1.97
N ASP A 148 -5.44 11.47 -2.70
CA ASP A 148 -6.14 11.91 -3.90
C ASP A 148 -7.55 12.47 -3.62
N LEU A 149 -7.82 12.96 -2.39
CA LEU A 149 -9.15 13.41 -1.95
C LEU A 149 -9.89 14.28 -2.98
N TYR A 150 -9.20 15.25 -3.57
CA TYR A 150 -9.78 16.25 -4.46
C TYR A 150 -9.80 15.83 -5.95
N THR A 151 -9.15 14.72 -6.29
CA THR A 151 -9.05 14.24 -7.68
C THR A 151 -9.78 12.91 -7.89
N SER A 152 -10.02 12.16 -6.82
CA SER A 152 -10.71 10.87 -6.92
C SER A 152 -12.22 11.04 -7.17
N SER A 153 -12.78 10.11 -7.94
CA SER A 153 -14.23 10.00 -8.15
C SER A 153 -14.96 9.43 -6.93
N ALA A 154 -14.31 8.57 -6.16
CA ALA A 154 -14.82 7.95 -4.94
C ALA A 154 -13.66 7.68 -3.97
N LEU A 155 -13.84 8.06 -2.71
CA LEU A 155 -12.82 7.94 -1.68
C LEU A 155 -12.70 6.50 -1.15
N ASN A 156 -11.51 6.14 -0.71
CA ASN A 156 -11.23 4.92 0.01
C ASN A 156 -11.63 5.03 1.48
N TRP A 157 -12.21 3.97 2.05
CA TRP A 157 -12.53 3.83 3.47
C TRP A 157 -11.27 3.53 4.29
N ARG A 158 -10.35 4.50 4.32
CA ARG A 158 -9.00 4.34 4.86
C ARG A 158 -8.42 5.66 5.35
N ASP A 159 -7.63 5.54 6.40
CA ASP A 159 -6.74 6.57 6.92
C ASP A 159 -5.28 6.17 6.70
N THR A 160 -4.38 7.13 6.51
CA THR A 160 -2.99 6.86 6.16
C THR A 160 -2.04 7.84 6.83
N PHE A 161 -0.98 7.32 7.42
CA PHE A 161 0.21 8.13 7.67
C PHE A 161 1.30 7.77 6.67
N GLY A 162 2.17 8.73 6.38
CA GLY A 162 3.37 8.54 5.57
C GLY A 162 4.59 9.15 6.25
N CYS A 163 5.75 8.52 6.07
CA CYS A 163 7.05 9.05 6.47
C CYS A 163 8.18 8.48 5.61
N GLN A 164 9.24 9.27 5.40
CA GLN A 164 10.48 8.78 4.79
C GLN A 164 11.45 8.38 5.90
N LEU A 165 11.78 7.09 5.98
CA LEU A 165 12.60 6.54 7.07
C LEU A 165 14.09 6.42 6.74
N VAL A 166 14.43 6.24 5.46
CA VAL A 166 15.82 6.07 5.03
C VAL A 166 16.06 6.90 3.76
N PRO A 167 16.95 7.92 3.80
CA PRO A 167 17.39 8.57 5.02
C PRO A 167 16.18 9.23 5.69
N LEU A 168 16.20 9.29 7.01
CA LEU A 168 15.18 10.00 7.76
C LEU A 168 15.19 11.47 7.34
N ILE A 169 14.05 11.98 6.89
CA ILE A 169 13.84 13.42 6.71
C ILE A 169 13.59 14.01 8.10
N GLY A 170 14.32 15.08 8.44
CA GLY A 170 14.17 15.74 9.75
C GLY A 170 14.89 14.99 10.87
N LYS A 171 14.30 15.01 12.07
CA LYS A 171 14.83 14.37 13.28
C LYS A 171 13.88 13.28 13.76
N PRO A 172 14.35 12.28 14.51
CA PRO A 172 13.48 11.25 15.11
C PRO A 172 12.28 11.83 15.87
N GLN A 173 12.45 12.99 16.51
CA GLN A 173 11.40 13.66 17.27
C GLN A 173 10.23 14.16 16.40
N ASP A 174 10.43 14.29 15.09
CA ASP A 174 9.37 14.66 14.14
C ASP A 174 8.41 13.48 13.88
N LEU A 175 8.78 12.25 14.25
CA LEU A 175 7.89 11.09 14.26
C LEU A 175 7.05 11.05 15.56
N PRO A 176 5.79 10.59 15.51
CA PRO A 176 4.94 10.47 16.69
C PRO A 176 5.55 9.54 17.75
N GLU A 177 5.61 10.01 18.99
CA GLU A 177 6.26 9.29 20.10
C GLU A 177 5.75 7.85 20.27
N VAL A 178 4.45 7.62 20.10
CA VAL A 178 3.79 6.32 20.26
C VAL A 178 4.26 5.21 19.31
N CYS A 179 4.89 5.58 18.19
CA CYS A 179 5.37 4.65 17.17
C CYS A 179 6.78 4.97 16.63
N ARG A 180 7.45 6.01 17.15
CA ARG A 180 8.76 6.49 16.67
C ARG A 180 9.81 5.41 16.64
N ASP A 181 10.06 4.77 17.78
CA ASP A 181 11.20 3.86 17.92
C ASP A 181 11.03 2.63 17.04
N ILE A 182 9.80 2.09 16.99
CA ILE A 182 9.49 0.94 16.15
C ILE A 182 9.49 1.28 14.66
N LEU A 183 9.04 2.47 14.25
CA LEU A 183 9.16 2.92 12.86
C LEU A 183 10.63 2.92 12.40
N LEU A 184 11.53 3.44 13.23
CA LEU A 184 12.96 3.50 12.91
C LEU A 184 13.60 2.11 12.92
N GLU A 185 13.30 1.27 13.90
CA GLU A 185 13.81 -0.11 13.96
C GLU A 185 13.32 -0.94 12.77
N TYR A 186 12.02 -0.89 12.49
CA TYR A 186 11.40 -1.60 11.37
C TYR A 186 11.95 -1.10 10.02
N GLY A 187 12.06 0.21 9.82
CA GLY A 187 12.62 0.80 8.60
C GLY A 187 14.05 0.34 8.31
N ASN A 188 14.91 0.26 9.34
CA ASN A 188 16.27 -0.28 9.20
C ASN A 188 16.29 -1.76 8.82
N ASN A 189 15.37 -2.55 9.36
CA ASN A 189 15.24 -3.97 9.04
C ASN A 189 14.76 -4.17 7.60
N VAL A 190 13.74 -3.42 7.16
CA VAL A 190 13.25 -3.50 5.78
C VAL A 190 14.27 -2.97 4.78
N MET A 191 15.10 -1.98 5.11
CA MET A 191 16.20 -1.57 4.23
C MET A 191 17.15 -2.73 3.90
N LYS A 192 17.55 -3.51 4.91
CA LYS A 192 18.42 -4.67 4.72
C LYS A 192 17.74 -5.75 3.87
N LEU A 193 16.45 -5.99 4.11
CA LEU A 193 15.66 -6.91 3.30
C LEU A 193 15.54 -6.41 1.84
N GLY A 194 15.22 -5.13 1.62
CA GLY A 194 15.12 -4.51 0.31
C GLY A 194 16.41 -4.62 -0.50
N ILE A 195 17.57 -4.37 0.13
CA ILE A 195 18.88 -4.60 -0.51
C ILE A 195 19.02 -6.06 -0.96
N THR A 196 18.69 -7.00 -0.06
CA THR A 196 18.79 -8.44 -0.37
C THR A 196 17.86 -8.81 -1.54
N LEU A 197 16.63 -8.31 -1.54
CA LEU A 197 15.67 -8.53 -2.63
C LEU A 197 16.14 -7.93 -3.95
N PHE A 198 16.71 -6.73 -3.95
CA PHE A 198 17.29 -6.14 -5.16
C PHE A 198 18.47 -6.93 -5.69
N GLU A 199 19.31 -7.49 -4.82
CA GLU A 199 20.41 -8.35 -5.27
C GLU A 199 19.90 -9.63 -5.94
N LEU A 200 18.93 -10.29 -5.31
CA LEU A 200 18.32 -11.50 -5.85
C LEU A 200 17.56 -11.23 -7.16
N LEU A 201 16.82 -10.13 -7.24
CA LEU A 201 16.12 -9.71 -8.47
C LEU A 201 17.12 -9.38 -9.58
N SER A 202 18.21 -8.68 -9.28
CA SER A 202 19.27 -8.38 -10.26
C SER A 202 19.87 -9.66 -10.84
N GLU A 203 20.23 -10.61 -9.98
CA GLU A 203 20.76 -11.91 -10.41
C GLU A 203 19.71 -12.72 -11.18
N SER A 204 18.44 -12.63 -10.80
CA SER A 204 17.32 -13.25 -11.51
C SER A 204 17.15 -12.67 -12.93
N LEU A 205 17.69 -11.49 -13.21
CA LEU A 205 17.70 -10.88 -14.54
C LEU A 205 19.03 -11.13 -15.28
N ASN A 206 19.89 -12.00 -14.76
CA ASN A 206 21.27 -12.24 -15.22
C ASN A 206 22.15 -10.97 -15.20
N LEU A 207 21.87 -10.04 -14.27
CA LEU A 207 22.66 -8.83 -14.06
C LEU A 207 23.63 -9.05 -12.90
N HIS A 208 24.59 -8.13 -12.76
CA HIS A 208 25.42 -8.11 -11.56
C HIS A 208 24.54 -7.86 -10.32
N SER A 209 24.84 -8.51 -9.19
CA SER A 209 23.99 -8.48 -7.99
C SER A 209 23.68 -7.06 -7.50
N ASN A 210 24.63 -6.14 -7.62
CA ASN A 210 24.40 -4.74 -7.27
C ASN A 210 23.59 -3.93 -8.28
N TYR A 211 23.12 -4.47 -9.41
CA TYR A 211 22.60 -3.65 -10.51
C TYR A 211 21.39 -2.80 -10.10
N LEU A 212 20.30 -3.45 -9.65
CA LEU A 212 19.09 -2.73 -9.22
C LEU A 212 19.37 -1.86 -8.01
N ARG A 213 20.20 -2.38 -7.11
CA ARG A 213 20.65 -1.66 -5.94
C ARG A 213 21.34 -0.36 -6.37
N ASP A 214 22.34 -0.40 -7.23
CA ASP A 214 23.11 0.78 -7.65
C ASP A 214 22.30 1.69 -8.60
N MET A 215 21.33 1.15 -9.36
CA MET A 215 20.38 1.92 -10.14
C MET A 215 19.48 2.78 -9.24
N GLU A 216 18.99 2.21 -8.13
CA GLU A 216 18.17 2.90 -7.14
C GLU A 216 19.02 3.79 -6.21
N LEU A 217 20.10 3.25 -5.64
CA LEU A 217 21.07 3.95 -4.76
C LEU A 217 21.79 5.09 -5.50
N GLY A 218 21.96 4.99 -6.82
CA GLY A 218 22.50 6.08 -7.64
C GLY A 218 21.54 7.27 -7.79
N CYS A 219 20.26 7.10 -7.43
CA CYS A 219 19.19 8.07 -7.63
C CYS A 219 18.66 8.70 -6.34
N THR A 220 18.61 7.96 -5.21
CA THR A 220 18.49 8.40 -3.80
C THR A 220 18.06 7.20 -2.94
N ASP A 221 18.71 6.92 -1.80
CA ASP A 221 18.21 5.97 -0.80
C ASP A 221 16.83 6.45 -0.32
N GLN A 222 15.70 5.83 -0.68
CA GLN A 222 14.40 6.27 -0.17
C GLN A 222 13.53 5.08 0.24
N ILE A 223 13.39 4.90 1.55
CA ILE A 223 12.30 4.12 2.14
C ILE A 223 11.17 5.08 2.44
N ILE A 224 10.10 4.96 1.67
CA ILE A 224 8.83 5.59 1.97
C ILE A 224 7.96 4.55 2.65
N CYS A 225 7.54 4.88 3.85
CA CYS A 225 6.77 4.04 4.74
C CYS A 225 5.36 4.62 4.82
N ALA A 226 4.37 3.80 4.49
CA ALA A 226 2.96 4.13 4.62
C ALA A 226 2.28 3.16 5.61
N GLY A 227 1.69 3.71 6.65
CA GLY A 227 0.83 2.97 7.56
C GLY A 227 -0.63 3.23 7.22
N HIS A 228 -1.31 2.21 6.67
CA HIS A 228 -2.74 2.30 6.39
C HIS A 228 -3.56 1.70 7.52
N TYR A 229 -4.65 2.37 7.86
CA TYR A 229 -5.62 1.93 8.85
C TYR A 229 -7.00 1.92 8.22
N TYR A 230 -7.68 0.78 8.28
CA TYR A 230 -8.98 0.55 7.68
C TYR A 230 -10.02 0.33 8.81
N PRO A 231 -10.71 1.38 9.26
CA PRO A 231 -11.73 1.26 10.31
C PRO A 231 -12.88 0.33 9.86
N PRO A 232 -13.58 -0.34 10.80
CA PRO A 232 -14.80 -1.08 10.47
C PRO A 232 -15.81 -0.24 9.68
N CYS A 233 -16.33 -0.79 8.59
CA CYS A 233 -17.29 -0.11 7.72
C CYS A 233 -18.72 -0.63 7.96
N PRO A 234 -19.73 0.24 8.15
CA PRO A 234 -21.12 -0.19 8.33
C PRO A 234 -21.80 -0.63 7.02
N GLU A 235 -21.33 -0.17 5.86
CA GLU A 235 -21.85 -0.49 4.52
C GLU A 235 -20.69 -0.93 3.58
N PRO A 236 -19.99 -2.03 3.90
CA PRO A 236 -18.79 -2.48 3.19
C PRO A 236 -19.02 -2.85 1.72
N GLU A 237 -20.25 -3.19 1.35
CA GLU A 237 -20.66 -3.46 -0.03
C GLU A 237 -20.74 -2.20 -0.90
N LEU A 238 -20.71 -1.01 -0.29
CA LEU A 238 -20.79 0.27 -0.98
C LEU A 238 -19.43 0.95 -1.14
N THR A 239 -18.37 0.47 -0.49
CA THR A 239 -17.07 1.13 -0.53
C THR A 239 -15.88 0.19 -0.69
N MET A 240 -14.65 0.72 -0.68
CA MET A 240 -13.42 -0.06 -0.77
C MET A 240 -12.40 0.50 0.20
N GLY A 241 -11.60 -0.39 0.79
CA GLY A 241 -10.46 0.03 1.60
C GLY A 241 -9.37 0.64 0.71
N THR A 242 -9.08 0.03 -0.44
CA THR A 242 -8.19 0.60 -1.44
C THR A 242 -8.65 0.22 -2.84
N THR A 243 -8.81 1.23 -3.68
CA THR A 243 -9.19 1.12 -5.09
C THR A 243 -8.15 0.37 -5.92
N LYS A 244 -8.61 -0.13 -7.07
CA LYS A 244 -7.79 -0.81 -8.07
C LYS A 244 -6.60 0.07 -8.48
N HIS A 245 -5.38 -0.37 -8.22
CA HIS A 245 -4.16 0.34 -8.61
C HIS A 245 -2.96 -0.61 -8.76
N SER A 246 -1.91 -0.10 -9.41
CA SER A 246 -0.55 -0.63 -9.38
C SER A 246 0.37 0.32 -8.62
N ASP A 247 1.47 -0.23 -8.09
CA ASP A 247 2.43 0.53 -7.32
C ASP A 247 3.45 1.22 -8.25
N GLY A 248 3.56 2.55 -8.16
CA GLY A 248 4.55 3.36 -8.90
C GLY A 248 6.00 3.21 -8.42
N THR A 249 6.37 2.03 -7.94
CA THR A 249 7.59 1.76 -7.15
C THR A 249 8.50 0.78 -7.89
N PHE A 250 9.69 0.48 -7.35
CA PHE A 250 10.46 -0.68 -7.86
C PHE A 250 9.90 -1.97 -7.30
N ILE A 251 9.86 -2.05 -5.97
CA ILE A 251 9.21 -3.12 -5.23
C ILE A 251 8.53 -2.52 -4.02
N THR A 252 7.49 -3.21 -3.58
CA THR A 252 6.81 -2.94 -2.32
C THR A 252 7.00 -4.13 -1.38
N VAL A 253 7.30 -3.86 -0.11
CA VAL A 253 7.34 -4.86 0.96
C VAL A 253 6.20 -4.59 1.92
N LEU A 254 5.25 -5.52 1.96
CA LEU A 254 3.99 -5.39 2.63
C LEU A 254 3.92 -6.27 3.88
N LEU A 255 3.64 -5.65 5.02
CA LEU A 255 3.28 -6.33 6.27
C LEU A 255 1.75 -6.24 6.45
N GLN A 256 1.11 -7.41 6.54
CA GLN A 256 -0.32 -7.54 6.83
C GLN A 256 -0.53 -7.94 8.29
N ASP A 257 -1.70 -7.60 8.84
CA ASP A 257 -2.17 -8.19 10.07
C ASP A 257 -2.73 -9.62 9.85
N HIS A 258 -3.46 -10.14 10.84
CA HIS A 258 -3.97 -11.51 10.81
C HIS A 258 -5.32 -11.64 10.09
N ILE A 259 -5.94 -10.53 9.68
CA ILE A 259 -7.31 -10.52 9.17
C ILE A 259 -7.27 -10.45 7.63
N GLY A 260 -6.49 -9.54 7.05
CA GLY A 260 -6.01 -9.63 5.68
C GLY A 260 -6.51 -8.58 4.69
N GLY A 261 -7.52 -8.91 3.89
CA GLY A 261 -8.11 -7.99 2.89
C GLY A 261 -7.33 -7.80 1.57
N LEU A 262 -6.05 -8.14 1.46
CA LEU A 262 -5.35 -7.99 0.18
C LEU A 262 -5.93 -8.93 -0.90
N GLN A 263 -6.33 -8.35 -2.04
CA GLN A 263 -6.72 -9.08 -3.23
C GLN A 263 -5.88 -8.65 -4.42
N ILE A 264 -5.36 -9.61 -5.18
CA ILE A 264 -4.59 -9.35 -6.41
C ILE A 264 -5.40 -9.74 -7.64
N LEU A 265 -5.21 -9.03 -8.75
CA LEU A 265 -5.77 -9.39 -10.04
C LEU A 265 -4.77 -10.26 -10.81
N HIS A 266 -5.14 -11.50 -11.11
CA HIS A 266 -4.32 -12.43 -11.87
C HIS A 266 -5.21 -13.23 -12.84
N ASN A 267 -4.86 -13.23 -14.12
CA ASN A 267 -5.66 -13.83 -15.20
C ASN A 267 -7.14 -13.40 -15.18
N ASP A 268 -7.37 -12.08 -15.08
CA ASP A 268 -8.70 -11.45 -15.01
C ASP A 268 -9.58 -11.92 -13.84
N LYS A 269 -8.98 -12.56 -12.83
CA LYS A 269 -9.65 -12.99 -11.60
C LYS A 269 -9.02 -12.32 -10.39
N TRP A 270 -9.87 -11.92 -9.46
CA TRP A 270 -9.44 -11.46 -8.15
C TRP A 270 -9.14 -12.64 -7.23
N ILE A 271 -7.97 -12.62 -6.60
CA ILE A 271 -7.44 -13.68 -5.75
C ILE A 271 -7.16 -13.11 -4.37
N ASP A 272 -7.76 -13.72 -3.34
CA ASP A 272 -7.52 -13.37 -1.94
C ASP A 272 -6.12 -13.85 -1.49
N ILE A 273 -5.30 -12.92 -0.99
CA ILE A 273 -4.01 -13.23 -0.39
C ILE A 273 -4.20 -13.43 1.12
N ARG A 274 -4.15 -14.69 1.54
CA ARG A 274 -4.24 -15.05 2.96
C ARG A 274 -2.99 -14.57 3.71
N PRO A 275 -3.15 -13.81 4.81
CA PRO A 275 -2.03 -13.49 5.68
C PRO A 275 -1.45 -14.76 6.30
N VAL A 276 -0.13 -14.88 6.24
CA VAL A 276 0.60 -15.96 6.91
C VAL A 276 1.46 -15.33 8.02
N PRO A 277 1.35 -15.78 9.29
CA PRO A 277 2.13 -15.22 10.38
C PRO A 277 3.63 -15.23 10.10
N GLY A 278 4.30 -14.10 10.34
CA GLY A 278 5.74 -13.94 10.12
C GLY A 278 6.15 -13.90 8.64
N THR A 279 5.21 -13.64 7.72
CA THR A 279 5.52 -13.40 6.31
C THR A 279 5.39 -11.94 5.94
N LEU A 280 6.09 -11.57 4.87
CA LEU A 280 5.91 -10.30 4.17
C LEU A 280 5.52 -10.60 2.73
N VAL A 281 4.54 -9.87 2.20
CA VAL A 281 4.21 -9.92 0.78
C VAL A 281 5.14 -8.95 0.05
N VAL A 282 5.70 -9.36 -1.08
CA VAL A 282 6.51 -8.53 -1.96
C VAL A 282 5.81 -8.46 -3.30
N ASN A 283 5.70 -7.25 -3.86
CA ASN A 283 5.21 -7.06 -5.22
C ASN A 283 6.14 -6.20 -6.06
N ILE A 284 6.10 -6.48 -7.35
CA ILE A 284 6.85 -5.76 -8.38
C ILE A 284 6.07 -4.50 -8.75
N GLY A 285 6.73 -3.34 -8.71
CA GLY A 285 6.13 -2.08 -9.09
C GLY A 285 6.42 -1.66 -10.53
N ASP A 286 5.71 -0.64 -10.98
CA ASP A 286 5.70 -0.15 -12.36
C ASP A 286 7.07 0.37 -12.80
N LEU A 287 7.88 0.94 -11.90
CA LEU A 287 9.23 1.43 -12.24
C LEU A 287 10.18 0.28 -12.56
N LEU A 288 10.10 -0.81 -11.81
CA LEU A 288 10.89 -2.01 -12.09
C LEU A 288 10.45 -2.62 -13.42
N GLN A 289 9.14 -2.76 -13.65
CA GLN A 289 8.62 -3.23 -14.93
C GLN A 289 9.09 -2.36 -16.13
N ALA A 290 8.97 -1.04 -16.02
CA ALA A 290 9.40 -0.08 -17.04
C ALA A 290 10.90 -0.15 -17.35
N SER A 291 11.73 -0.37 -16.33
CA SER A 291 13.19 -0.45 -16.48
C SER A 291 13.64 -1.64 -17.34
N PHE A 292 12.85 -2.73 -17.37
CA PHE A 292 13.19 -3.95 -18.12
C PHE A 292 12.35 -4.18 -19.38
N LEU A 293 11.30 -3.38 -19.60
CA LEU A 293 10.52 -3.33 -20.85
C LEU A 293 11.40 -3.10 -22.09
N LEU A 294 12.53 -2.41 -21.94
CA LEU A 294 13.49 -2.16 -23.03
C LEU A 294 14.49 -3.31 -23.26
N PHE A 295 14.64 -4.24 -22.30
CA PHE A 295 15.63 -5.32 -22.35
C PHE A 295 15.02 -6.71 -22.58
N PHE A 296 13.77 -6.95 -22.17
CA PHE A 296 13.11 -8.25 -22.31
C PHE A 296 11.63 -8.09 -22.67
N LEU A 297 11.28 -8.44 -23.91
CA LEU A 297 9.89 -8.57 -24.39
C LEU A 297 9.07 -9.67 -23.66
N HIS A 298 9.68 -10.43 -22.74
CA HIS A 298 9.04 -11.55 -22.05
C HIS A 298 8.62 -11.25 -20.61
N MET A 299 8.93 -10.07 -20.06
CA MET A 299 8.69 -9.79 -18.64
C MET A 299 7.36 -9.08 -18.35
N ILE A 300 6.52 -8.81 -19.37
CA ILE A 300 5.45 -7.82 -19.23
C ILE A 300 4.20 -8.22 -20.00
N ASN A 301 3.22 -8.74 -19.27
CA ASN A 301 1.80 -8.67 -19.66
C ASN A 301 0.88 -8.45 -18.44
N TYR A 302 1.41 -7.98 -17.31
CA TYR A 302 0.63 -7.87 -16.08
C TYR A 302 0.85 -6.51 -15.44
N SER A 303 -0.18 -5.65 -15.48
CA SER A 303 -0.30 -4.58 -14.48
C SER A 303 -0.57 -5.25 -13.14
N VAL A 304 0.38 -5.17 -12.22
CA VAL A 304 0.30 -5.70 -10.86
C VAL A 304 -0.76 -4.90 -10.13
N THR A 305 -1.99 -5.41 -10.17
CA THR A 305 -3.14 -4.66 -9.71
C THR A 305 -3.71 -5.31 -8.47
N TYR A 306 -3.92 -4.54 -7.41
CA TYR A 306 -4.57 -5.04 -6.20
C TYR A 306 -5.67 -4.11 -5.69
N ILE A 307 -6.54 -4.66 -4.85
CA ILE A 307 -7.53 -3.94 -4.05
C ILE A 307 -7.53 -4.48 -2.63
N ILE A 308 -8.22 -3.74 -1.75
CA ILE A 308 -8.61 -4.19 -0.42
C ILE A 308 -10.12 -3.96 -0.31
N PRO A 309 -10.97 -5.00 -0.38
CA PRO A 309 -12.41 -4.86 -0.23
C PRO A 309 -12.71 -4.51 1.24
N THR A 310 -13.66 -3.61 1.47
CA THR A 310 -14.04 -3.28 2.84
C THR A 310 -14.68 -4.47 3.55
N GLN A 311 -14.61 -4.42 4.89
CA GLN A 311 -14.87 -5.46 5.88
C GLN A 311 -13.68 -6.38 6.12
N ILE A 312 -13.05 -6.17 7.28
CA ILE A 312 -11.94 -6.88 7.95
C ILE A 312 -11.12 -5.75 8.61
N PHE A 313 -10.87 -5.84 9.92
CA PHE A 313 -10.05 -4.83 10.62
C PHE A 313 -8.65 -4.98 10.02
N ASP A 314 -8.27 -4.04 9.17
CA ASP A 314 -7.04 -4.17 8.41
C ASP A 314 -6.07 -3.07 8.78
N MET A 315 -4.83 -3.48 8.81
CA MET A 315 -3.66 -2.64 8.82
C MET A 315 -2.72 -3.17 7.77
N ILE A 316 -2.65 -2.46 6.66
CA ILE A 316 -1.76 -2.81 5.55
C ILE A 316 -0.65 -1.79 5.57
N PHE A 317 0.55 -2.29 5.81
CA PHE A 317 1.73 -1.47 5.86
C PHE A 317 2.56 -1.71 4.62
N SER A 318 2.71 -0.70 3.79
CA SER A 318 3.54 -0.75 2.59
C SER A 318 4.83 0.02 2.84
N VAL A 319 5.97 -0.66 2.72
CA VAL A 319 7.21 0.03 2.37
C VAL A 319 7.30 0.07 0.86
N SER A 320 7.18 1.27 0.32
CA SER A 320 7.63 1.55 -1.02
C SER A 320 9.10 1.93 -1.00
N LEU A 321 9.89 1.25 -1.84
CA LEU A 321 11.18 1.76 -2.30
C LEU A 321 10.89 2.53 -3.60
N SER A 322 10.56 3.82 -3.49
CA SER A 322 10.36 4.70 -4.63
C SER A 322 10.52 6.17 -4.26
N ARG A 323 10.84 7.01 -5.26
CA ARG A 323 10.61 8.45 -5.22
C ARG A 323 9.11 8.75 -5.25
N LEU A 324 8.68 9.75 -4.48
CA LEU A 324 7.44 10.50 -4.72
C LEU A 324 7.66 11.59 -5.78
#